data_AF-A0A6N6WQZ0-F1
#
_entry.id   AF-A0A6N6WQZ0-F1
#
_cell.length_a   1.000
_cell.length_b   1.000
_cell.length_c   1.000
_cell.angle_alpha   90.00
_cell.angle_beta   90.00
_cell.angle_gamma   90.00
#
_symmetry.space_group_name_H-M   'P 1'
#
loop_
_entity.id
_entity.type
_entity.pdbx_description
1 polymer ?
#
loop_
_entity_poly.entity_id
_entity_poly.type
_entity_poly.pdbx_seq_one_letter_code
_entity_poly.pdbx_strand_id
1 'polypeptide(L)'
;INNALKYAKGEFVSIFDCDHVPTRSFLQMTMGWFLKEKQLAMMQTPHHFFSPDPFERNLGRFRKTPNEGTLFYGLVQDGNDMWDATFFCGSCAVIRRKPLDEIGGIAVETVTEDAHTSLRLHRRGYTSAYMRIPQAAGLATESLSAHIGQRIRWARGMV
;
A
#
# COMPACT_ATOMS: atom_id res chain seq x y z
N ILE A 1 -0.19 7.83 -12.40
CA ILE A 1 -1.30 6.85 -12.33
C ILE A 1 -2.57 7.36 -13.02
N ASN A 2 -3.14 8.51 -12.62
CA ASN A 2 -4.39 9.04 -13.20
C ASN A 2 -4.42 9.13 -14.74
N ASN A 3 -3.30 9.46 -15.38
CA ASN A 3 -3.25 9.45 -16.85
C ASN A 3 -3.48 8.05 -17.45
N ALA A 4 -2.85 7.01 -16.89
CA ALA A 4 -3.04 5.63 -17.33
C ALA A 4 -4.48 5.15 -17.08
N LEU A 5 -5.11 5.61 -16.00
CA LEU A 5 -6.50 5.29 -15.65
C LEU A 5 -7.54 5.81 -16.65
N LYS A 6 -7.18 6.76 -17.53
CA LYS A 6 -8.05 7.18 -18.66
C LYS A 6 -8.15 6.12 -19.75
N TYR A 7 -7.15 5.25 -19.85
CA TYR A 7 -7.05 4.23 -20.89
C TYR A 7 -7.38 2.83 -20.34
N ALA A 8 -7.11 2.58 -19.06
CA ALA A 8 -7.44 1.33 -18.39
C ALA A 8 -8.96 1.20 -18.20
N LYS A 9 -9.52 0.06 -18.65
CA LYS A 9 -10.97 -0.22 -18.62
C LYS A 9 -11.40 -1.28 -17.60
N GLY A 10 -10.47 -1.76 -16.78
CA GLY A 10 -10.75 -2.77 -15.76
C GLY A 10 -11.64 -2.24 -14.63
N GLU A 11 -12.50 -3.10 -14.07
CA GLU A 11 -13.30 -2.77 -12.88
C GLU A 11 -12.42 -2.62 -11.62
N PHE A 12 -11.23 -3.22 -11.64
CA PHE A 12 -10.25 -3.18 -10.56
C PHE A 12 -8.89 -2.75 -11.10
N VAL A 13 -8.15 -2.04 -10.25
CA VAL A 13 -6.80 -1.54 -10.55
C VAL A 13 -5.87 -2.10 -9.49
N SER A 14 -4.86 -2.83 -9.91
CA SER A 14 -3.74 -3.21 -9.04
C SER A 14 -2.59 -2.22 -9.23
N ILE A 15 -2.00 -1.78 -8.13
CA ILE A 15 -0.89 -0.82 -8.14
C ILE A 15 0.32 -1.49 -7.49
N PHE A 16 1.44 -1.46 -8.22
CA PHE A 16 2.74 -1.92 -7.76
C PHE A 16 3.79 -0.87 -8.15
N ASP A 17 4.68 -0.56 -7.23
CA ASP A 17 5.91 0.15 -7.56
C ASP A 17 6.79 -0.71 -8.48
N CYS A 18 7.69 -0.07 -9.22
CA CYS A 18 8.53 -0.73 -10.21
C CYS A 18 9.49 -1.77 -9.62
N ASP A 19 9.75 -1.71 -8.32
CA ASP A 19 10.61 -2.64 -7.58
C ASP A 19 9.82 -3.77 -6.91
N HIS A 20 8.48 -3.66 -6.80
CA HIS A 20 7.63 -4.66 -6.17
C HIS A 20 7.20 -5.74 -7.17
N VAL A 21 7.71 -6.95 -6.98
CA VAL A 21 7.35 -8.11 -7.79
C VAL A 21 6.21 -8.88 -7.11
N PRO A 22 5.01 -8.94 -7.71
CA PRO A 22 3.89 -9.69 -7.13
C PRO A 22 4.06 -11.20 -7.28
N THR A 23 3.49 -11.94 -6.33
CA THR A 23 3.33 -13.38 -6.44
C THR A 23 2.21 -13.71 -7.44
N ARG A 24 2.25 -14.91 -8.02
CA ARG A 24 1.19 -15.39 -8.94
C ARG A 24 -0.18 -15.47 -8.25
N SER A 25 -0.21 -15.64 -6.93
CA SER A 25 -1.42 -15.75 -6.12
C SER A 25 -2.06 -14.40 -5.76
N PHE A 26 -1.41 -13.25 -6.04
CA PHE A 26 -1.85 -11.94 -5.57
C PHE A 26 -3.35 -11.68 -5.82
N LEU A 27 -3.81 -11.84 -7.07
CA LEU A 27 -5.21 -11.62 -7.42
C LEU A 27 -6.12 -12.73 -6.87
N GLN A 28 -5.65 -13.98 -6.82
CA GLN A 28 -6.45 -15.10 -6.29
C GLN A 28 -6.79 -14.90 -4.81
N MET A 29 -5.84 -14.35 -4.05
CA MET A 29 -6.02 -14.09 -2.63
C MET A 29 -6.86 -12.83 -2.36
N THR A 30 -6.73 -11.79 -3.19
CA THR A 30 -7.35 -10.49 -2.91
C THR A 30 -8.76 -10.33 -3.50
N MET A 31 -9.02 -10.87 -4.69
CA MET A 31 -10.23 -10.54 -5.46
C MET A 31 -11.53 -11.06 -4.84
N GLY A 32 -11.49 -12.17 -4.10
CA GLY A 32 -12.69 -12.76 -3.47
C GLY A 32 -13.37 -11.81 -2.47
N TRP A 33 -12.62 -10.93 -1.83
CA TRP A 33 -13.14 -9.99 -0.84
C TRP A 33 -14.04 -8.92 -1.45
N PHE A 34 -13.74 -8.46 -2.66
CA PHE A 34 -14.58 -7.51 -3.40
C PHE A 34 -15.92 -8.12 -3.87
N LEU A 35 -16.01 -9.45 -3.93
CA LEU A 35 -17.27 -10.14 -4.19
C LEU A 35 -18.11 -10.26 -2.92
N LYS A 36 -17.45 -10.55 -1.79
CA LYS A 36 -18.07 -10.68 -0.46
C LYS A 36 -18.59 -9.33 0.04
N GLU A 37 -17.77 -8.29 0.00
CA GLU A 37 -18.11 -6.95 0.48
C GLU A 37 -18.25 -5.98 -0.71
N LYS A 38 -19.46 -5.47 -0.91
CA LYS A 38 -19.79 -4.61 -2.07
C LYS A 38 -19.28 -3.19 -1.89
N GLN A 39 -19.19 -2.71 -0.66
CA GLN A 39 -18.66 -1.37 -0.34
C GLN A 39 -17.13 -1.34 -0.27
N LEU A 40 -16.46 -2.50 -0.39
CA LEU A 40 -15.01 -2.58 -0.39
C LEU A 40 -14.46 -1.86 -1.62
N ALA A 41 -13.76 -0.76 -1.37
CA ALA A 41 -13.08 0.02 -2.39
C ALA A 41 -11.61 -0.32 -2.50
N MET A 42 -10.96 -0.81 -1.45
CA MET A 42 -9.51 -1.05 -1.46
C MET A 42 -9.11 -2.24 -0.60
N MET A 43 -8.21 -3.07 -1.13
CA MET A 43 -7.58 -4.20 -0.45
C MET A 43 -6.06 -4.00 -0.47
N GLN A 44 -5.46 -3.82 0.71
CA GLN A 44 -4.02 -3.66 0.89
C GLN A 44 -3.37 -4.97 1.36
N THR A 45 -2.17 -5.26 0.84
CA THR A 45 -1.31 -6.34 1.33
C THR A 45 0.02 -5.77 1.87
N PRO A 46 0.72 -6.49 2.78
CA PRO A 46 1.98 -6.04 3.35
C PRO A 46 3.03 -5.66 2.29
N HIS A 47 3.85 -4.65 2.59
CA HIS A 47 5.12 -4.47 1.88
C HIS A 47 6.17 -5.39 2.50
N HIS A 48 6.69 -6.30 1.68
CA HIS A 48 7.80 -7.17 2.04
C HIS A 48 9.02 -6.79 1.22
N PHE A 49 10.23 -6.90 1.77
CA PHE A 49 11.47 -6.51 1.09
C PHE A 49 12.45 -7.67 1.07
N PHE A 50 13.09 -7.91 -0.09
CA PHE A 50 14.12 -8.93 -0.23
C PHE A 50 15.47 -8.52 0.37
N SER A 51 15.77 -7.23 0.26
CA SER A 51 17.04 -6.63 0.69
C SER A 51 16.92 -6.01 2.09
N PRO A 52 18.01 -6.01 2.87
CA PRO A 52 18.06 -5.25 4.11
C PRO A 52 17.97 -3.75 3.85
N ASP A 53 17.28 -3.04 4.73
CA ASP A 53 17.43 -1.59 4.79
C ASP A 53 18.83 -1.19 5.34
N PRO A 54 19.24 0.09 5.22
CA PRO A 54 20.56 0.51 5.65
C PRO A 54 20.84 0.30 7.14
N PHE A 55 19.84 0.36 8.02
CA PHE A 55 20.03 0.07 9.45
C PHE A 55 20.29 -1.41 9.67
N GLU A 56 19.46 -2.28 9.08
CA GLU A 56 19.65 -3.73 9.16
C GLU A 56 21.01 -4.17 8.63
N ARG A 57 21.44 -3.61 7.50
CA ARG A 57 22.73 -3.91 6.87
C ARG A 57 23.89 -3.38 7.71
N ASN A 58 23.88 -2.10 8.06
CA ASN A 58 25.02 -1.44 8.71
C ASN A 58 25.20 -1.90 10.17
N LEU A 59 24.13 -2.33 10.84
CA LEU A 59 24.17 -2.86 12.21
C LEU A 59 24.27 -4.40 12.27
N GLY A 60 24.33 -5.08 11.13
CA GLY A 60 24.44 -6.55 11.07
C GLY A 60 23.22 -7.29 11.65
N ARG A 61 22.03 -6.68 11.53
CA ARG A 61 20.76 -7.15 12.12
C ARG A 61 19.80 -7.81 11.12
N PHE A 62 20.12 -7.79 9.81
CA PHE A 62 19.26 -8.39 8.79
C PHE A 62 18.87 -9.83 9.13
N ARG A 63 17.57 -10.12 9.10
CA ARG A 63 16.95 -11.43 9.47
C ARG A 63 17.17 -11.89 10.92
N LYS A 64 17.81 -11.09 11.77
CA LYS A 64 17.95 -11.35 13.22
C LYS A 64 16.96 -10.53 14.04
N THR A 65 16.55 -9.39 13.52
CA THR A 65 15.58 -8.49 14.12
C THR A 65 14.57 -8.11 13.03
N PRO A 66 13.27 -8.05 13.33
CA PRO A 66 12.28 -7.59 12.37
C PRO A 66 12.62 -6.17 11.88
N ASN A 67 12.40 -5.90 10.60
CA ASN A 67 12.59 -4.57 10.05
C ASN A 67 11.55 -3.59 10.63
N GLU A 68 11.83 -2.30 10.54
CA GLU A 68 10.93 -1.24 11.02
C GLU A 68 9.50 -1.39 10.47
N GLY A 69 9.38 -1.70 9.17
CA GLY A 69 8.09 -1.87 8.50
C GLY A 69 7.24 -3.02 9.05
N THR A 70 7.85 -4.01 9.72
CA THR A 70 7.13 -5.14 10.32
C THR A 70 6.17 -4.69 11.42
N LEU A 71 6.46 -3.62 12.15
CA LEU A 71 5.51 -3.09 13.14
C LEU A 71 4.23 -2.60 12.44
N PHE A 72 4.40 -1.81 11.37
CA PHE A 72 3.28 -1.20 10.67
C PHE A 72 2.48 -2.22 9.86
N TYR A 73 3.13 -2.99 9.00
CA TYR A 73 2.50 -4.00 8.15
C TYR A 73 2.15 -5.29 8.92
N GLY A 74 2.71 -5.49 10.11
CA GLY A 74 2.30 -6.54 11.02
C GLY A 74 1.13 -6.07 11.86
N LEU A 75 1.44 -5.47 13.01
CA LEU A 75 0.45 -5.21 14.05
C LEU A 75 -0.51 -4.06 13.71
N VAL A 76 0.02 -2.92 13.22
CA VAL A 76 -0.76 -1.68 13.14
C VAL A 76 -1.83 -1.72 12.03
N GLN A 77 -1.47 -2.09 10.80
CA GLN A 77 -2.43 -2.14 9.69
C GLN A 77 -3.55 -3.15 9.93
N ASP A 78 -3.21 -4.32 10.48
CA ASP A 78 -4.21 -5.32 10.87
C ASP A 78 -5.12 -4.83 12.01
N GLY A 79 -4.57 -4.05 12.96
CA GLY A 79 -5.35 -3.39 13.99
C GLY A 79 -6.26 -2.29 13.43
N ASN A 80 -5.78 -1.53 12.44
CA ASN A 80 -6.58 -0.52 11.74
C ASN A 80 -7.72 -1.16 10.93
N ASP A 81 -7.48 -2.34 10.38
CA ASP A 81 -8.48 -3.08 9.61
C ASP A 81 -9.74 -3.40 10.40
N MET A 82 -9.57 -3.70 11.70
CA MET A 82 -10.68 -3.91 12.64
C MET A 82 -11.65 -2.71 12.69
N TRP A 83 -11.16 -1.50 12.38
CA TRP A 83 -11.93 -0.25 12.40
C TRP A 83 -12.22 0.31 11.01
N ASP A 84 -12.07 -0.50 9.96
CA ASP A 84 -12.21 -0.07 8.56
C ASP A 84 -11.31 1.12 8.20
N ALA A 85 -10.11 1.15 8.79
CA ALA A 85 -9.16 2.25 8.69
C ALA A 85 -7.87 1.85 7.96
N THR A 86 -7.93 0.83 7.11
CA THR A 86 -6.78 0.38 6.33
C THR A 86 -6.41 1.45 5.28
N PHE A 87 -5.13 1.84 5.27
CA PHE A 87 -4.61 2.85 4.34
C PHE A 87 -3.92 2.22 3.12
N PHE A 88 -4.11 2.84 1.96
CA PHE A 88 -3.37 2.56 0.75
C PHE A 88 -1.95 3.08 0.93
N CYS A 89 -0.97 2.21 0.72
CA CYS A 89 0.45 2.48 0.96
C CYS A 89 1.25 2.61 -0.35
N GLY A 90 0.62 3.09 -1.42
CA GLY A 90 1.28 3.38 -2.70
C GLY A 90 1.52 2.16 -3.60
N SER A 91 1.64 0.97 -3.03
CA SER A 91 1.91 -0.29 -3.73
C SER A 91 1.24 -1.47 -3.03
N CYS A 92 1.21 -2.63 -3.69
CA CYS A 92 0.70 -3.91 -3.17
C CYS A 92 -0.80 -3.87 -2.81
N ALA A 93 -1.59 -3.15 -3.61
CA ALA A 93 -3.02 -2.95 -3.37
C ALA A 93 -3.86 -3.19 -4.62
N VAL A 94 -5.12 -3.59 -4.39
CA VAL A 94 -6.19 -3.59 -5.39
C VAL A 94 -7.21 -2.53 -5.02
N ILE A 95 -7.62 -1.72 -5.98
CA ILE A 95 -8.62 -0.66 -5.80
C ILE A 95 -9.76 -0.87 -6.80
N ARG A 96 -11.01 -0.78 -6.34
CA ARG A 96 -12.19 -0.79 -7.21
C ARG A 96 -12.25 0.53 -7.99
N ARG A 97 -12.37 0.43 -9.31
CA ARG A 97 -12.29 1.57 -10.24
C ARG A 97 -13.42 2.58 -10.02
N LYS A 98 -14.64 2.12 -9.81
CA LYS A 98 -15.82 2.99 -9.65
C LYS A 98 -15.70 3.92 -8.42
N PRO A 99 -15.47 3.43 -7.18
CA PRO A 99 -15.20 4.29 -6.03
C PRO A 99 -14.04 5.27 -6.27
N LEU A 100 -12.97 4.78 -6.91
CA LEU A 100 -11.81 5.61 -7.24
C LEU A 100 -12.17 6.77 -8.19
N ASP A 101 -13.01 6.53 -9.20
CA ASP A 101 -13.50 7.60 -10.09
C ASP A 101 -14.40 8.61 -9.40
N GLU A 102 -15.25 8.15 -8.48
CA GLU A 102 -16.16 9.01 -7.72
C GLU A 102 -15.44 10.02 -6.81
N ILE A 103 -14.21 9.71 -6.40
CA ILE A 103 -13.33 10.61 -5.64
C ILE A 103 -12.35 11.41 -6.52
N GLY A 104 -12.45 11.28 -7.85
CA GLY A 104 -11.61 12.01 -8.81
C GLY A 104 -10.27 11.36 -9.13
N GLY A 105 -10.11 10.06 -8.85
CA GLY A 105 -8.87 9.32 -9.05
C GLY A 105 -7.95 9.30 -7.82
N ILE A 106 -6.67 9.00 -8.05
CA ILE A 106 -5.62 9.11 -7.03
C ILE A 106 -5.46 10.60 -6.68
N ALA A 107 -5.36 10.91 -5.39
CA ALA A 107 -5.14 12.28 -4.91
C ALA A 107 -3.86 12.91 -5.49
N VAL A 108 -3.78 14.24 -5.53
CA VAL A 108 -2.63 14.96 -6.12
C VAL A 108 -2.14 16.14 -5.27
N GLU A 109 -2.81 16.41 -4.16
CA GLU A 109 -2.63 17.61 -3.35
C GLU A 109 -1.52 17.48 -2.31
N THR A 110 -1.06 16.26 -2.02
CA THR A 110 0.02 15.96 -1.09
C THR A 110 1.02 14.98 -1.73
N VAL A 111 2.23 14.91 -1.16
CA VAL A 111 3.29 13.97 -1.57
C VAL A 111 3.11 12.54 -1.03
N THR A 112 2.06 12.30 -0.25
CA THR A 112 1.54 11.00 0.19
C THR A 112 0.14 10.83 -0.39
N GLU A 113 0.06 10.82 -1.72
CA GLU A 113 -1.18 10.72 -2.46
C GLU A 113 -1.97 9.46 -2.14
N ASP A 114 -1.26 8.41 -1.73
CA ASP A 114 -1.78 7.10 -1.39
C ASP A 114 -2.70 7.15 -0.17
N ALA A 115 -2.19 7.60 0.97
CA ALA A 115 -2.96 7.74 2.20
C ALA A 115 -4.12 8.74 2.05
N HIS A 116 -3.90 9.83 1.32
CA HIS A 116 -4.97 10.80 1.03
C HIS A 116 -6.07 10.19 0.15
N THR A 117 -5.72 9.31 -0.80
CA THR A 117 -6.71 8.58 -1.60
C THR A 117 -7.60 7.70 -0.72
N SER A 118 -7.01 6.97 0.24
CA SER A 118 -7.79 6.21 1.23
C SER A 118 -8.76 7.07 2.01
N LEU A 119 -8.29 8.22 2.52
CA LEU A 119 -9.14 9.13 3.28
C LEU A 119 -10.34 9.62 2.45
N ARG A 120 -10.15 9.88 1.16
CA ARG A 120 -11.24 10.27 0.25
C ARG A 120 -12.25 9.16 0.05
N LEU A 121 -11.79 7.91 -0.11
CA LEU A 121 -12.66 6.75 -0.21
C LEU A 121 -13.50 6.58 1.06
N HIS A 122 -12.84 6.58 2.22
CA HIS A 122 -13.50 6.47 3.53
C HIS A 122 -14.49 7.60 3.78
N ARG A 123 -14.13 8.84 3.46
CA ARG A 123 -15.03 10.01 3.59
C ARG A 123 -16.27 9.91 2.70
N ARG A 124 -16.21 9.14 1.60
CA ARG A 124 -17.37 8.83 0.74
C ARG A 124 -18.20 7.65 1.24
N GLY A 125 -17.81 7.01 2.35
CA GLY A 125 -18.51 5.86 2.95
C GLY A 125 -18.08 4.50 2.39
N TYR A 126 -17.01 4.45 1.60
CA TYR A 126 -16.44 3.19 1.13
C TYR A 126 -15.55 2.54 2.19
N THR A 127 -15.48 1.22 2.17
CA THR A 127 -14.67 0.44 3.11
C THR A 127 -13.32 0.04 2.50
N SER A 128 -12.40 -0.35 3.37
CA SER A 128 -11.05 -0.82 3.09
C SER A 128 -10.79 -2.14 3.81
N ALA A 129 -9.86 -2.94 3.30
CA ALA A 129 -9.47 -4.20 3.93
C ALA A 129 -7.95 -4.40 3.87
N TYR A 130 -7.41 -5.07 4.88
CA TYR A 130 -6.02 -5.48 4.96
C TYR A 130 -5.91 -7.00 5.01
N MET A 131 -5.13 -7.58 4.10
CA MET A 131 -4.75 -8.98 4.17
C MET A 131 -3.30 -9.09 4.61
N ARG A 132 -3.05 -9.48 5.86
CA ARG A 132 -1.70 -9.68 6.42
C ARG A 132 -0.99 -10.94 5.88
N ILE A 133 -0.95 -11.10 4.57
CA ILE A 133 -0.20 -12.13 3.87
C ILE A 133 0.63 -11.41 2.79
N PRO A 134 1.97 -11.46 2.84
CA PRO A 134 2.80 -10.90 1.78
C PRO A 134 2.45 -11.51 0.42
N GLN A 135 2.07 -10.68 -0.54
CA GLN A 135 1.75 -11.09 -1.91
C GLN A 135 2.59 -10.35 -2.97
N ALA A 136 3.55 -9.54 -2.53
CA ALA A 136 4.56 -8.93 -3.37
C ALA A 136 5.80 -8.65 -2.52
N ALA A 137 6.95 -8.54 -3.17
CA ALA A 137 8.19 -8.22 -2.50
C ALA A 137 9.02 -7.23 -3.32
N GLY A 138 9.51 -6.19 -2.66
CA GLY A 138 10.24 -5.07 -3.22
C GLY A 138 11.71 -5.00 -2.79
N LEU A 139 12.34 -3.86 -3.09
CA LEU A 139 13.71 -3.56 -2.70
C LEU A 139 13.71 -2.45 -1.63
N ALA A 140 14.41 -2.69 -0.52
CA ALA A 140 14.68 -1.65 0.45
C ALA A 140 15.68 -0.61 -0.12
N THR A 141 15.67 0.59 0.46
CA THR A 141 16.58 1.67 0.08
C THR A 141 18.05 1.27 0.24
N GLU A 142 18.87 1.53 -0.78
CA GLU A 142 20.25 1.03 -0.82
C GLU A 142 21.20 1.84 0.06
N SER A 143 20.96 3.14 0.27
CA SER A 143 21.83 4.03 1.03
C SER A 143 21.10 4.71 2.18
N LEU A 144 21.83 5.06 3.24
CA LEU A 144 21.26 5.76 4.39
C LEU A 144 20.67 7.12 3.98
N SER A 145 21.32 7.85 3.06
CA SER A 145 20.82 9.14 2.57
C SER A 145 19.49 8.98 1.82
N ALA A 146 19.36 7.96 0.96
CA ALA A 146 18.11 7.65 0.29
C ALA A 146 17.01 7.25 1.28
N HIS A 147 17.36 6.45 2.29
CA HIS A 147 16.42 6.05 3.36
C HIS A 147 15.89 7.27 4.12
N ILE A 148 16.76 8.17 4.56
CA ILE A 148 16.35 9.40 5.26
C ILE A 148 15.49 10.29 4.35
N GLY A 149 15.90 10.48 3.09
CA GLY A 149 15.14 11.28 2.13
C GLY A 149 13.72 10.73 1.90
N GLN A 150 13.57 9.40 1.85
CA GLN A 150 12.27 8.74 1.75
C GLN A 150 11.39 9.07 2.97
N ARG A 151 11.93 8.97 4.20
CA ARG A 151 11.17 9.26 5.43
C ARG A 151 10.81 10.72 5.60
N ILE A 152 11.68 11.65 5.19
CA ILE A 152 11.37 13.08 5.19
C ILE A 152 10.16 13.37 4.29
N ARG A 153 10.12 12.75 3.10
CA ARG A 153 8.98 12.91 2.19
C ARG A 153 7.68 12.37 2.81
N TRP A 154 7.73 11.20 3.44
CA TRP A 154 6.57 10.62 4.13
C TRP A 154 6.10 11.50 5.28
N ALA A 155 7.02 11.96 6.13
CA ALA A 155 6.70 12.87 7.23
C ALA A 155 6.06 14.17 6.73
N ARG A 156 6.60 14.78 5.67
CA ARG A 156 6.06 16.01 5.08
C ARG A 156 4.67 15.82 4.46
N GLY A 157 4.36 14.65 3.91
CA GLY A 157 3.04 14.41 3.32
C GLY A 157 1.93 14.20 4.35
N MET A 158 2.30 13.75 5.55
CA MET A 158 1.37 13.45 6.65
C MET A 158 1.11 14.62 7.60
N VAL A 159 1.81 15.76 7.44
CA VAL A 159 1.64 17.01 8.19
C VAL A 159 0.98 18.05 7.31
#